data_AF-A0A484M900-F1
#
_entry.id   AF-A0A484M900-F1
#
_cell.length_a   1.000
_cell.length_b   1.000
_cell.length_c   1.000
_cell.angle_alpha   90.00
_cell.angle_beta   90.00
_cell.angle_gamma   90.00
#
_symmetry.space_group_name_H-M   'P 1'
#
loop_
_entity.id
_entity.type
_entity.pdbx_description
1 polymer ?
#
loop_
_entity_poly.entity_id
_entity_poly.type
_entity_poly.pdbx_seq_one_letter_code
_entity_poly.pdbx_strand_id
1 'polypeptide(L)' 'MKKEDTVELISAEGLEFVIDKEAAMVSQTIHNMLTSLGGFTETDHREVTFLEISTTILEKICQYIY' A
#
# COMPACT_ATOMS: atom_id res chain seq x y z
N MET A 1 11.41 -7.74 -10.41
CA MET A 1 9.94 -7.52 -10.40
C MET A 1 9.54 -6.74 -11.63
N LYS A 2 8.41 -7.08 -12.26
CA LYS A 2 7.74 -6.14 -13.16
C LYS A 2 7.10 -5.06 -12.29
N LYS A 3 7.11 -3.80 -12.73
CA LYS A 3 6.38 -2.69 -12.05
C LYS A 3 4.90 -3.00 -11.82
N GLU A 4 4.38 -3.99 -12.54
CA GLU A 4 3.00 -4.46 -12.49
C GLU A 4 2.65 -5.27 -11.24
N ASP A 5 3.63 -5.62 -10.39
CA ASP A 5 3.43 -6.48 -9.22
C ASP A 5 3.68 -5.76 -7.88
N THR A 6 3.85 -4.45 -7.87
CA THR A 6 4.09 -3.65 -6.65
C THR A 6 2.99 -2.62 -6.39
N VAL A 7 2.84 -2.23 -5.13
CA VAL A 7 1.97 -1.14 -4.67
C VAL A 7 2.77 -0.13 -3.84
N GLU A 8 2.33 1.12 -3.84
CA GLU A 8 2.97 2.24 -3.17
C GLU A 8 2.12 2.66 -1.96
N LEU A 9 2.67 2.57 -0.76
CA LEU A 9 2.02 3.00 0.47
C LEU A 9 2.64 4.32 0.92
N ILE A 10 1.83 5.35 1.07
CA ILE A 10 2.28 6.71 1.38
C ILE A 10 1.87 7.03 2.81
N SER A 11 2.82 7.40 3.67
CA SER A 11 2.56 7.77 5.07
C SER A 11 1.88 9.14 5.17
N ALA A 12 1.41 9.50 6.37
CA ALA A 12 0.82 10.81 6.66
C ALA A 12 1.80 11.97 6.42
N GLU A 13 3.10 11.68 6.47
CA GLU A 13 4.18 12.64 6.23
C GLU A 13 4.59 12.70 4.74
N GLY A 14 3.98 11.86 3.90
CA GLY A 14 4.27 11.78 2.47
C GLY A 14 5.44 10.86 2.11
N LEU A 15 5.90 9.99 3.02
CA LEU A 15 6.96 9.03 2.68
C LEU A 15 6.36 7.81 1.95
N GLU A 16 6.99 7.43 0.85
CA GLU A 16 6.56 6.35 -0.04
C GLU A 16 7.26 5.03 0.29
N PHE A 17 6.48 3.95 0.41
CA PHE A 17 6.94 2.59 0.63
C PHE A 17 6.45 1.69 -0.51
N VAL A 18 7.39 1.12 -1.27
CA VAL A 18 7.07 0.20 -2.36
C VAL A 18 7.16 -1.23 -1.84
N ILE A 19 6.06 -1.97 -1.95
CA ILE A 19 5.97 -3.37 -1.51
C ILE A 19 5.36 -4.26 -2.60
N ASP A 20 5.64 -5.56 -2.55
CA ASP A 20 5.00 -6.54 -3.43
C ASP A 20 3.48 -6.56 -3.17
N LYS A 21 2.70 -6.54 -4.26
CA LYS A 21 1.24 -6.57 -4.24
C LYS A 21 0.73 -7.81 -3.48
N GLU A 22 1.41 -8.94 -3.65
CA GLU A 22 1.08 -10.18 -2.94
C GLU A 22 1.24 -10.03 -1.42
N ALA A 23 2.31 -9.38 -0.96
CA ALA A 23 2.53 -9.09 0.46
C ALA A 23 1.48 -8.09 0.99
N ALA A 24 1.16 -7.05 0.22
CA ALA A 24 0.10 -6.10 0.57
C ALA A 24 -1.28 -6.77 0.72
N MET A 25 -1.56 -7.77 -0.12
CA MET A 25 -2.81 -8.54 -0.10
C MET A 25 -2.95 -9.47 1.11
N VAL A 26 -1.88 -9.76 1.85
CA VAL A 26 -1.96 -10.50 3.13
C VAL A 26 -2.77 -9.70 4.16
N SER A 27 -2.69 -8.38 4.14
CA SER A 27 -3.47 -7.51 5.00
C SER A 27 -4.83 -7.21 4.39
N GLN A 28 -5.88 -7.74 5.00
CA GLN A 28 -7.26 -7.54 4.55
C GLN A 28 -7.67 -6.05 4.57
N THR A 29 -7.10 -5.26 5.49
CA THR A 29 -7.31 -3.81 5.54
C THR A 29 -6.66 -3.11 4.35
N ILE A 30 -5.41 -3.43 4.04
CA ILE A 30 -4.69 -2.81 2.90
C ILE A 30 -5.34 -3.24 1.58
N HIS A 31 -5.73 -4.51 1.45
CA HIS A 31 -6.51 -5.01 0.34
C HIS A 31 -7.83 -4.24 0.16
N ASN A 32 -8.57 -4.02 1.25
CA ASN A 32 -9.81 -3.27 1.20
C ASN A 32 -9.57 -1.80 0.86
N MET A 33 -8.51 -1.17 1.37
CA MET A 33 -8.18 0.21 1.01
C MET A 33 -7.79 0.36 -0.46
N LEU A 34 -6.96 -0.56 -0.96
CA LEU A 34 -6.61 -0.66 -2.38
C LEU A 34 -7.89 -0.78 -3.24
N THR A 35 -8.81 -1.67 -2.87
CA THR A 35 -10.02 -1.96 -3.68
C THR A 35 -11.20 -1.00 -3.45
N SER A 36 -11.30 -0.34 -2.30
CA SER A 36 -12.44 0.48 -1.87
C SER A 36 -12.29 1.96 -2.21
N LEU A 37 -11.10 2.47 -2.52
CA LEU A 37 -10.85 3.89 -2.83
C LEU A 37 -11.46 4.38 -4.18
N GLY A 38 -12.37 3.62 -4.77
CA GLY A 38 -13.10 4.02 -5.98
C GLY A 38 -12.52 3.37 -7.23
N GLY A 39 -12.92 2.11 -7.46
CA GLY A 39 -12.64 1.41 -8.70
C GLY A 39 -11.16 1.10 -8.87
N PHE A 40 -10.76 -0.09 -8.41
CA PHE A 40 -9.59 -0.78 -8.94
C PHE A 40 -9.80 -1.04 -10.44
N THR A 41 -9.72 0.00 -11.26
CA THR A 41 -9.34 -0.15 -12.65
C THR A 41 -7.89 -0.58 -12.57
N GLU A 42 -7.62 -1.83 -12.92
CA GLU A 42 -6.36 -2.56 -12.75
C GLU A 42 -5.11 -1.87 -13.35
N THR A 43 -5.26 -0.66 -13.87
CA THR A 43 -4.33 0.01 -14.76
C THR A 43 -3.72 1.29 -14.19
N ASP A 44 -4.33 2.00 -13.21
CA ASP A 44 -3.86 3.37 -12.88
C ASP A 44 -3.51 3.61 -11.38
N HIS A 45 -4.35 3.20 -10.42
CA HIS A 45 -4.12 3.57 -9.01
C HIS A 45 -3.53 2.41 -8.19
N ARG A 46 -2.20 2.36 -8.06
CA ARG A 46 -1.45 1.41 -7.23
C ARG A 46 -0.93 2.02 -5.93
N GLU A 47 -1.38 3.22 -5.63
CA GLU A 47 -0.95 4.00 -4.47
C GLU A 47 -2.06 4.08 -3.40
N VAL A 48 -1.67 4.00 -2.13
CA VAL A 48 -2.56 4.21 -0.99
C VAL A 48 -1.93 5.23 -0.07
N THR A 49 -2.61 6.35 0.13
CA THR A 49 -2.18 7.37 1.10
C THR A 49 -2.86 7.18 2.44
N PHE A 50 -2.08 7.01 3.49
CA PHE A 50 -2.53 6.90 4.87
C PHE A 50 -2.40 8.26 5.56
N LEU A 51 -3.52 8.98 5.69
CA LEU A 51 -3.52 10.30 6.34
C LEU A 51 -3.28 10.27 7.86
N GLU A 52 -3.45 9.10 8.48
CA GLU A 52 -3.39 8.93 9.95
C GLU A 52 -2.22 8.06 10.41
N ILE A 53 -1.48 7.43 9.49
CA ILE A 53 -0.38 6.52 9.83
C ILE A 53 0.95 7.23 9.62
N SER A 54 1.70 7.42 10.70
CA SER A 54 3.05 8.00 10.61
C SER A 54 4.02 7.05 9.91
N THR A 55 5.09 7.62 9.37
CA THR A 55 6.15 6.91 8.65
C THR A 55 6.72 5.75 9.45
N THR A 56 7.02 5.98 10.73
CA THR A 56 7.58 4.96 11.63
C THR A 56 6.64 3.76 11.82
N ILE A 57 5.33 4.00 11.87
CA ILE A 57 4.33 2.94 12.00
C ILE A 57 4.16 2.21 10.67
N LEU A 58 4.08 2.94 9.56
CA LEU A 58 3.96 2.35 8.23
C LEU A 58 5.17 1.47 7.89
N GLU A 59 6.38 1.88 8.27
CA GLU A 59 7.60 1.06 8.14
C GLU A 59 7.46 -0.27 8.90
N LYS A 60 6.97 -0.23 10.14
CA LYS A 60 6.76 -1.45 10.95
C LYS A 60 5.69 -2.35 10.36
N ILE A 61 4.64 -1.78 9.77
CA ILE A 61 3.61 -2.54 9.06
C ILE A 61 4.23 -3.22 7.83
N CYS A 62 5.02 -2.50 7.04
CA CYS A 62 5.72 -3.06 5.88
C CYS A 62 6.67 -4.20 6.29
N GLN A 63 7.39 -4.06 7.40
CA GLN A 63 8.26 -5.11 7.97
C GLN A 63 7.48 -6.32 8.49
N TYR A 64 6.20 -6.17 8.86
CA TYR A 64 5.38 -7.25 9.41
C TYR A 64 4.70 -8.10 8.33
N ILE A 65 4.36 -7.48 7.19
CA ILE A 65 3.69 -8.16 6.07
C ILE A 65 4.66 -8.87 5.11
N TYR A 66 5.96 -8.59 5.23
CA TYR A 66 7.05 -9.34 4.59
C TYR A 66 7.60 -10.40 5.53
#